data_AF-X1FXT2-F1
#
_entry.id   AF-X1FXT2-F1
#
_cell.length_a   1.000
_cell.length_b   1.000
_cell.length_c   1.000
_cell.angle_alpha   90.00
_cell.angle_beta   90.00
_cell.angle_gamma   90.00
#
_symmetry.space_group_name_H-M   'P 1'
#
loop_
_entity.id
_entity.type
_entity.pdbx_description
1 polymer ?
#
loop_
_entity_poly.entity_id
_entity_poly.type
_entity_poly.pdbx_seq_one_letter_code
_entity_poly.pdbx_strand_id
1 'polypeptide(L)' 'FRDFIQEKYNIKVIVGTHPIPQKYYITHSNLRTWDSPQWKKLIQPTLADEKTRLAYD' A
#
# COMPACT_ATOMS: atom_id res chain seq x y z
N PHE A 1 -0.02 6.75 8.88
CA PHE A 1 -1.05 5.68 8.72
C PHE A 1 -0.72 4.46 9.56
N ARG A 2 0.40 3.77 9.27
CA ARG A 2 0.90 2.64 10.08
C ARG A 2 0.96 3.00 11.57
N ASP A 3 1.75 4.01 11.92
CA ASP A 3 1.98 4.37 13.32
C ASP A 3 0.68 4.80 14.03
N PHE A 4 -0.17 5.57 13.34
CA PHE A 4 -1.50 5.94 13.85
C PHE A 4 -2.37 4.71 14.19
N ILE A 5 -2.42 3.69 13.34
CA ILE A 5 -3.20 2.48 13.63
C ILE A 5 -2.54 1.64 14.72
N GLN A 6 -1.20 1.55 14.71
CA GLN A 6 -0.47 0.85 15.77
C GLN A 6 -0.70 1.49 17.13
N GLU A 7 -0.68 2.81 17.21
CA GLU A 7 -0.86 3.57 18.45
C GLU A 7 -2.32 3.60 18.89
N LYS A 8 -3.26 3.83 17.97
CA LYS A 8 -4.70 3.93 18.29
C LYS A 8 -5.31 2.58 18.67
N TYR A 9 -4.90 1.50 18.02
CA TYR A 9 -5.52 0.18 18.19
C TYR A 9 -4.59 -0.84 18.86
N ASN A 10 -3.37 -0.43 19.22
CA ASN A 10 -2.36 -1.27 19.88
C ASN A 10 -2.07 -2.59 19.16
N ILE A 11 -2.21 -2.61 17.83
CA ILE A 11 -1.99 -3.78 16.97
C ILE A 11 -0.74 -3.58 16.11
N LYS A 12 0.01 -4.66 15.88
CA LYS A 12 1.17 -4.62 14.98
C LYS A 12 0.70 -4.54 13.54
N VAL A 13 0.85 -3.38 12.91
CA VAL A 13 0.53 -3.18 11.50
C VAL A 13 1.70 -3.68 10.65
N ILE A 14 1.48 -4.77 9.94
CA ILE A 14 2.43 -5.31 8.95
C ILE A 14 1.95 -4.86 7.58
N VAL A 15 2.69 -3.92 6.99
CA VAL A 15 2.45 -3.45 5.62
C VAL A 15 3.14 -4.44 4.68
N GLY A 16 2.40 -5.07 3.77
CA GLY A 16 2.98 -5.95 2.74
C GLY A 16 2.76 -7.43 2.86
N THR A 17 1.77 -7.88 3.62
CA THR A 17 1.39 -9.29 3.63
C THR A 17 0.62 -9.71 2.37
N HIS A 18 0.04 -8.76 1.63
CA HIS A 18 -0.71 -9.00 0.40
C HIS A 18 -0.34 -7.96 -0.66
N PRO A 19 -0.32 -8.33 -1.96
CA PRO A 19 -0.03 -7.40 -3.04
C PRO A 19 -1.13 -6.33 -3.18
N ILE A 20 -0.74 -5.11 -3.56
CA ILE A 20 -1.70 -4.03 -3.83
C ILE A 20 -2.47 -4.36 -5.12
N PRO A 21 -3.81 -4.46 -5.10
CA PRO A 21 -4.59 -4.70 -6.32
C PRO A 21 -4.39 -3.59 -7.36
N GLN A 22 -4.51 -3.94 -8.63
CA GLN A 22 -4.27 -2.98 -9.73
C GLN A 22 -5.25 -1.80 -9.68
N LYS A 23 -6.54 -2.03 -9.36
CA LYS A 23 -7.54 -0.95 -9.21
C LYS A 23 -7.11 0.06 -8.13
N TYR A 24 -6.66 -0.42 -6.97
CA TYR A 24 -6.18 0.43 -5.88
C TYR A 24 -4.95 1.24 -6.30
N TYR A 25 -3.99 0.60 -6.96
CA TYR A 25 -2.80 1.29 -7.46
C TYR A 25 -3.17 2.44 -8.40
N ILE A 26 -4.07 2.20 -9.36
CA ILE A 26 -4.52 3.22 -10.32
C ILE A 26 -5.26 4.36 -9.61
N THR A 27 -6.22 4.06 -8.72
CA THR A 27 -6.97 5.08 -7.98
C THR A 27 -6.04 5.97 -7.16
N HIS A 28 -5.10 5.40 -6.42
CA HIS A 28 -4.16 6.16 -5.60
C HIS A 28 -3.15 6.95 -6.44
N SER A 29 -2.76 6.43 -7.61
CA SER A 29 -1.92 7.14 -8.58
C SER A 29 -2.65 8.36 -9.17
N ASN A 30 -3.92 8.22 -9.55
CA ASN A 30 -4.74 9.32 -10.06
C ASN A 30 -4.97 10.40 -8.99
N LEU A 31 -5.18 9.99 -7.74
CA LEU A 31 -5.36 10.90 -6.60
C LEU A 31 -4.03 11.47 -6.07
N ARG A 32 -2.87 11.03 -6.58
CA ARG A 32 -1.51 11.40 -6.12
C ARG A 32 -1.28 11.21 -4.61
N THR A 33 -2.07 10.36 -3.98
CA THR A 33 -2.03 10.11 -2.53
C THR A 33 -0.74 9.41 -2.09
N TRP A 34 -0.10 8.66 -3.00
CA TRP A 34 1.18 8.00 -2.75
C TRP A 34 2.39 8.72 -3.34
N ASP A 35 2.23 9.95 -3.84
CA ASP A 35 3.32 10.60 -4.56
C ASP A 35 4.48 11.04 -3.63
N SER A 36 4.19 11.18 -2.33
CA SER A 36 5.19 11.53 -1.33
C SER A 36 6.25 10.43 -1.13
N PRO A 37 7.52 10.79 -0.82
CA PRO A 37 8.60 9.82 -0.64
C PRO A 37 8.34 8.80 0.49
N GLN A 38 7.60 9.22 1.52
CA GLN A 38 7.27 8.39 2.67
C GLN A 38 6.32 7.26 2.27
N TRP A 39 5.28 7.58 1.49
CA TRP A 39 4.34 6.61 0.94
C TRP A 39 5.02 5.66 -0.06
N LYS A 40 5.87 6.18 -0.96
CA LYS A 40 6.65 5.35 -1.89
C LYS A 40 7.49 4.30 -1.16
N LYS A 41 8.20 4.68 -0.09
CA LYS A 41 8.95 3.72 0.75
C LYS A 41 8.04 2.70 1.45
N LEU A 42 6.86 3.12 1.88
CA LEU A 42 5.92 2.28 2.62
C LEU A 42 5.23 1.24 1.73
N ILE A 43 4.91 1.58 0.48
CA ILE A 43 4.28 0.67 -0.50
C ILE A 43 5.30 -0.16 -1.29
N GLN A 44 6.57 0.27 -1.37
CA GLN A 44 7.60 -0.45 -2.12
C GLN A 44 7.67 -1.97 -1.84
N PRO A 45 7.67 -2.45 -0.57
CA PRO A 45 7.72 -3.89 -0.30
C PRO A 45 6.46 -4.65 -0.70
N THR A 46 5.36 -3.95 -1.01
CA THR A 46 4.03 -4.52 -1.27
C THR A 46 3.59 -4.31 -2.71
N LEU A 47 4.35 -3.52 -3.47
CA LEU A 47 4.12 -3.22 -4.86
C LEU A 47 4.65 -4.40 -5.69
N ALA A 48 3.85 -5.48 -5.73
CA ALA A 48 4.14 -6.62 -6.58
C ALA A 48 4.05 -6.27 -8.07
N ASP A 49 4.57 -7.13 -8.95
CA ASP A 49 4.48 -6.96 -10.40
C ASP A 49 3.03 -6.82 -10.87
N GLU A 50 2.84 -6.13 -11.99
CA GLU A 50 1.51 -5.86 -12.56
C GLU A 50 0.67 -7.14 -12.73
N LYS A 51 1.28 -8.25 -13.15
CA LYS A 51 0.60 -9.54 -13.27
C LYS A 51 0.06 -10.05 -11.94
N THR A 52 0.82 -9.90 -10.85
CA THR A 52 0.40 -10.27 -9.50
C THR A 52 -0.68 -9.33 -8.98
N ARG A 53 -0.58 -8.03 -9.29
CA ARG A 53 -1.60 -7.03 -8.93
C ARG A 53 -2.92 -7.26 -9.64
N LEU A 54 -2.90 -7.69 -10.90
CA LEU A 54 -4.07 -8.05 -11.70
C LEU A 54 -4.71 -9.37 -11.24
N ALA A 55 -3.90 -10.34 -10.81
CA ALA A 55 -4.41 -11.62 -10.30
C ALA A 55 -5.13 -11.49 -8.94
N TYR A 56 -4.87 -10.41 -8.21
CA TYR A 56 -5.43 -10.12 -6.89
C TYR A 56 -6.60 -9.14 -6.91
N ASP A 57 -7.01 -8.70 -8.11
CA ASP A 57 -7.96 -7.62 -8.37
C ASP A 57 -9.44 -8.03 -8.35
#